data_AF-A0A098S877-F1
#
_entry.id   AF-A0A098S877-F1
#
_cell.length_a   1.000
_cell.length_b   1.000
_cell.length_c   1.000
_cell.angle_alpha   90.00
_cell.angle_beta   90.00
_cell.angle_gamma   90.00
#
_symmetry.space_group_name_H-M   'P 1'
#
loop_
_entity.id
_entity.type
_entity.pdbx_description
1 polymer ?
#
loop_
_entity_poly.entity_id
_entity_poly.type
_entity_poly.pdbx_seq_one_letter_code
_entity_poly.pdbx_strand_id
1 'polypeptide(L)'
;MDSPLYIIRDRGRYGFIDRIGDVVIEPQYLEVEDFYNGFARVRFNDKLVHMDEMGRLLLKHWFRFIGFFEEGLARVQLVRRWGYINRRGDLEIPLRFDAAGDFSEGLAPVARGIYFGFISPDGEWAVRPEFDAAGPFSEGLAAVQIGEKWGYIDKSGTLAITPQYDRAEAFRDGVAAVWEGEQWGLIDTAGQLLLEPQFDAPQGGLAGEFFNGMATIVQDEKYGFINTEGALLVAPRYTFAGDFGNDRAPVELHGRYGYIDTAGHLVIKAGFQDAGVFSNGLAQVKNKGHWGYIGTDGVWRIPPRYQAALPFRAGLAQVVYQNRWQYLNEQGEVIWTER
;
A
#
# COMPACT_ATOMS: atom_id res chain seq x y z
N MET A 1 8.62 19.70 -0.18
CA MET A 1 7.23 19.22 -0.16
C MET A 1 6.88 19.04 -1.60
N ASP A 2 7.00 17.80 -2.03
CA ASP A 2 6.89 17.43 -3.43
C ASP A 2 5.44 17.59 -3.86
N SER A 3 5.21 18.31 -4.96
CA SER A 3 3.87 18.50 -5.49
C SER A 3 3.45 17.21 -6.20
N PRO A 4 2.30 16.64 -5.86
CA PRO A 4 1.83 15.41 -6.50
C PRO A 4 1.65 15.64 -8.00
N LEU A 5 2.14 14.67 -8.79
CA LEU A 5 1.95 14.62 -10.23
C LEU A 5 0.90 13.58 -10.60
N TYR A 6 0.06 13.90 -11.59
CA TYR A 6 -1.10 13.12 -11.99
C TYR A 6 -0.95 12.62 -13.42
N ILE A 7 -1.19 11.33 -13.64
CA ILE A 7 -1.06 10.71 -14.96
C ILE A 7 -2.13 11.27 -15.89
N ILE A 8 -1.71 11.86 -17.01
CA ILE A 8 -2.60 12.23 -18.12
C ILE A 8 -2.36 11.36 -19.33
N ARG A 9 -3.34 11.30 -20.21
CA ARG A 9 -3.27 10.55 -21.47
C ARG A 9 -3.65 11.44 -22.64
N ASP A 10 -2.84 11.45 -23.69
CA ASP A 10 -3.15 12.11 -24.96
C ASP A 10 -2.69 11.22 -26.11
N ARG A 11 -3.58 10.95 -27.07
CA ARG A 11 -3.35 10.09 -28.26
C ARG A 11 -2.64 8.77 -27.94
N GLY A 12 -3.03 8.12 -26.85
CA GLY A 12 -2.48 6.83 -26.40
C GLY A 12 -1.10 6.90 -25.75
N ARG A 13 -0.57 8.09 -25.47
CA ARG A 13 0.65 8.30 -24.69
C ARG A 13 0.33 8.91 -23.35
N TYR A 14 1.18 8.64 -22.37
CA TYR A 14 1.05 9.12 -21.01
C TYR A 14 2.09 10.17 -20.67
N GLY A 15 1.66 11.13 -19.86
CA GLY A 15 2.46 12.22 -19.30
C GLY A 15 1.94 12.57 -17.91
N PHE A 16 2.33 13.72 -17.38
CA PHE A 16 1.99 14.14 -16.04
C PHE A 16 1.61 15.62 -15.97
N ILE A 17 0.55 15.92 -15.21
CA ILE A 17 0.16 17.29 -14.81
C ILE A 17 0.40 17.50 -13.32
N ASP A 18 0.52 18.76 -12.91
CA ASP A 18 0.45 19.12 -11.50
C ASP A 18 -1.00 19.28 -11.01
N ARG A 19 -1.17 19.72 -9.75
CA ARG A 19 -2.48 19.92 -9.13
C ARG A 19 -3.33 21.04 -9.76
N ILE A 20 -2.71 22.00 -10.46
CA ILE A 20 -3.44 23.11 -11.12
C ILE A 20 -3.73 22.82 -12.60
N GLY A 21 -3.24 21.69 -13.12
CA GLY A 21 -3.53 21.21 -14.47
C GLY A 21 -2.46 21.55 -15.50
N ASP A 22 -1.33 22.12 -15.07
CA ASP A 22 -0.20 22.42 -15.95
C ASP A 22 0.54 21.12 -16.29
N VAL A 23 0.84 20.93 -17.57
CA VAL A 23 1.62 19.78 -18.04
C VAL A 23 3.07 19.94 -17.60
N VAL A 24 3.50 19.08 -16.67
CA VAL A 24 4.88 19.03 -16.18
C VAL A 24 5.73 18.13 -17.07
N ILE A 25 5.14 17.01 -17.52
CA ILE A 25 5.80 16.04 -18.40
C ILE A 25 4.85 15.74 -19.56
N GLU A 26 5.25 16.13 -20.76
CA GLU A 26 4.45 15.95 -21.97
C GLU A 26 4.11 14.47 -22.22
N PRO A 27 2.87 14.16 -22.65
CA PRO A 27 2.47 12.80 -23.03
C PRO A 27 3.36 12.20 -24.12
N GLN A 28 4.28 11.34 -23.71
CA GLN A 28 5.28 10.75 -24.60
C GLN A 28 5.56 9.27 -24.32
N TYR A 29 5.18 8.77 -23.15
CA TYR A 29 5.44 7.39 -22.73
C TYR A 29 4.30 6.46 -23.13
N LEU A 30 4.61 5.20 -23.44
CA LEU A 30 3.57 4.19 -23.72
C LEU A 30 2.98 3.59 -22.45
N GLU A 31 3.65 3.77 -21.31
CA GLU A 31 3.27 3.24 -20.00
C GLU A 31 4.00 4.03 -18.92
N VAL A 32 3.27 4.33 -17.85
CA VAL A 32 3.73 5.08 -16.68
C VAL A 32 3.09 4.50 -15.42
N GLU A 33 3.77 4.65 -14.29
CA GLU A 33 3.24 4.39 -12.95
C GLU A 33 3.09 5.70 -12.16
N ASP A 34 2.32 5.65 -11.07
CA ASP A 34 2.19 6.78 -10.16
C ASP A 34 3.55 7.14 -9.53
N PHE A 35 3.72 8.42 -9.18
CA PHE A 35 4.87 8.86 -8.41
C PHE A 35 4.81 8.31 -6.98
N TYR A 36 5.91 7.74 -6.53
CA TYR A 36 6.11 7.24 -5.17
C TYR A 36 7.52 7.63 -4.70
N ASN A 37 7.61 8.29 -3.54
CA ASN A 37 8.86 8.82 -2.97
C ASN A 37 9.71 9.65 -3.96
N GLY A 38 9.05 10.46 -4.80
CA GLY A 38 9.70 11.35 -5.78
C GLY A 38 10.09 10.71 -7.10
N PHE A 39 9.69 9.44 -7.35
CA PHE A 39 9.98 8.74 -8.59
C PHE A 39 8.76 8.02 -9.16
N ALA A 40 8.62 8.03 -10.48
CA ALA A 40 7.70 7.17 -11.23
C ALA A 40 8.49 6.19 -12.10
N ARG A 41 7.89 5.05 -12.46
CA ARG A 41 8.46 4.18 -13.51
C ARG A 41 7.78 4.46 -14.84
N VAL A 42 8.56 4.60 -15.89
CA VAL A 42 8.08 4.87 -17.24
C VAL A 42 8.67 3.87 -18.23
N ARG A 43 7.91 3.47 -19.24
CA ARG A 43 8.43 2.64 -20.33
C ARG A 43 9.17 3.50 -21.33
N PHE A 44 10.48 3.33 -21.38
CA PHE A 44 11.38 3.97 -22.33
C PHE A 44 12.04 2.89 -23.19
N ASN A 45 11.74 2.89 -24.50
CA ASN A 45 11.95 1.75 -25.41
C ASN A 45 11.25 0.48 -24.86
N ASP A 46 12.01 -0.58 -24.59
CA ASP A 46 11.50 -1.89 -24.12
C ASP A 46 11.77 -2.13 -22.62
N LYS A 47 12.09 -1.08 -21.84
CA LYS A 47 12.43 -1.19 -20.42
C LYS A 47 11.66 -0.20 -19.56
N LEU A 48 11.30 -0.61 -18.35
CA LEU A 48 10.86 0.30 -17.28
C LEU A 48 12.07 1.00 -16.68
N VAL A 49 12.02 2.33 -16.62
CA VAL A 49 13.08 3.20 -16.12
C VAL A 49 12.49 4.12 -15.05
N HIS A 50 13.24 4.37 -13.98
CA HIS A 50 12.84 5.34 -12.97
C HIS A 50 13.02 6.75 -13.51
N MET A 51 12.04 7.60 -13.28
CA MET A 51 11.99 8.98 -13.69
C MET A 51 11.69 9.83 -12.46
N ASP A 52 12.42 10.92 -12.27
CA ASP A 52 12.10 11.88 -11.21
C ASP A 52 11.00 12.87 -11.61
N GLU A 53 10.60 13.71 -10.67
CA GLU A 53 9.51 14.70 -10.84
C GLU A 53 9.80 15.78 -11.88
N MET A 54 11.07 15.93 -12.29
CA MET A 54 11.48 16.85 -13.35
C MET A 54 11.47 16.17 -14.73
N GLY A 55 11.06 14.89 -14.81
CA GLY A 55 11.09 14.10 -16.03
C GLY A 55 12.48 13.55 -16.39
N ARG A 56 13.45 13.61 -15.49
CA ARG A 56 14.81 13.11 -15.76
C ARG A 56 14.83 11.59 -15.57
N LEU A 57 15.26 10.87 -16.61
CA LEU A 57 15.36 9.42 -16.57
C LEU A 57 16.66 8.97 -15.87
N LEU A 58 16.53 8.09 -14.88
CA LEU A 58 17.64 7.40 -14.23
C LEU A 58 18.11 6.22 -15.09
N LEU A 59 18.86 6.53 -16.14
CA LEU A 59 19.42 5.55 -17.07
C LEU A 59 20.77 5.02 -16.57
N LYS A 60 20.78 4.04 -15.66
CA LYS A 60 21.99 3.22 -15.41
C LYS A 60 21.83 1.85 -16.07
N HIS A 61 22.58 1.67 -17.17
CA HIS A 61 22.47 0.56 -18.12
C HIS A 61 22.86 -0.84 -17.62
N TRP A 62 23.19 -0.99 -16.33
CA TRP A 62 23.76 -2.23 -15.80
C TRP A 62 22.75 -3.04 -14.97
N PHE A 63 21.76 -2.42 -14.34
CA PHE A 63 20.86 -3.16 -13.44
C PHE A 63 19.69 -3.79 -14.20
N ARG A 64 19.39 -5.05 -13.85
CA ARG A 64 18.22 -5.80 -14.30
C ARG A 64 16.95 -5.39 -13.54
N PHE A 65 17.11 -4.94 -12.30
CA PHE A 65 16.04 -4.46 -11.44
C PHE A 65 16.53 -3.27 -10.60
N ILE A 66 15.63 -2.33 -10.37
CA ILE A 66 15.77 -1.21 -9.43
C ILE A 66 14.45 -1.15 -8.65
N GLY A 67 14.52 -1.17 -7.32
CA GLY A 67 13.36 -0.99 -6.44
C GLY A 67 13.01 0.48 -6.24
N PHE A 68 11.96 0.74 -5.47
CA PHE A 68 11.66 2.10 -5.02
C PHE A 68 12.75 2.60 -4.06
N PHE A 69 12.85 3.92 -3.94
CA PHE A 69 13.71 4.54 -2.95
C PHE A 69 12.99 4.55 -1.60
N GLU A 70 13.53 3.80 -0.64
CA GLU A 70 13.14 3.84 0.77
C GLU A 70 14.31 4.37 1.59
N GLU A 71 14.04 5.35 2.46
CA GLU A 71 15.07 6.01 3.28
C GLU A 71 16.27 6.56 2.47
N GLY A 72 16.06 6.88 1.19
CA GLY A 72 17.09 7.42 0.29
C GLY A 72 17.90 6.38 -0.49
N LEU A 73 17.68 5.08 -0.26
CA LEU A 73 18.34 3.98 -0.95
C LEU A 73 17.33 3.12 -1.72
N ALA A 74 17.72 2.63 -2.89
CA ALA A 74 16.95 1.69 -3.67
C ALA A 74 17.76 0.41 -3.89
N ARG A 75 17.15 -0.74 -3.63
CA ARG A 75 17.77 -2.03 -3.95
C ARG A 75 17.92 -2.17 -5.46
N VAL A 76 19.05 -2.68 -5.89
CA VAL A 76 19.34 -2.97 -7.30
C VAL A 76 19.83 -4.38 -7.48
N GLN A 77 19.49 -4.98 -8.61
CA GLN A 77 19.98 -6.30 -9.00
C GLN A 77 20.74 -6.22 -10.30
N LEU A 78 21.95 -6.80 -10.33
CA LEU A 78 22.68 -7.10 -11.56
C LEU A 78 22.97 -8.60 -11.58
N VAL A 79 22.55 -9.25 -12.67
CA VAL A 79 22.56 -10.71 -12.84
C VAL A 79 21.75 -11.40 -11.73
N ARG A 80 22.39 -11.77 -10.62
CA ARG A 80 21.77 -12.44 -9.46
C ARG A 80 22.27 -11.88 -8.12
N ARG A 81 23.00 -10.76 -8.15
CA ARG A 81 23.53 -10.11 -6.95
C ARG A 81 22.79 -8.82 -6.69
N TRP A 82 22.50 -8.59 -5.43
CA TRP A 82 21.83 -7.40 -4.93
C TRP A 82 22.81 -6.46 -4.22
N GLY A 83 22.52 -5.17 -4.33
CA GLY A 83 23.20 -4.05 -3.68
C GLY A 83 22.25 -2.86 -3.65
N TYR A 84 22.74 -1.66 -3.36
CA TYR A 84 21.89 -0.47 -3.23
C TYR A 84 22.49 0.75 -3.91
N ILE A 85 21.63 1.55 -4.52
CA ILE A 85 21.97 2.84 -5.09
C ILE A 85 21.31 3.97 -4.29
N ASN A 86 21.91 5.16 -4.28
CA ASN A 86 21.25 6.36 -3.78
C ASN A 86 20.44 7.08 -4.88
N ARG A 87 19.78 8.18 -4.50
CA ARG A 87 18.96 9.01 -5.40
C ARG A 87 19.71 9.62 -6.59
N ARG A 88 21.05 9.71 -6.55
CA ARG A 88 21.89 10.09 -7.71
C ARG A 88 22.16 8.91 -8.65
N GLY A 89 21.72 7.72 -8.25
CA GLY A 89 21.94 6.44 -8.91
C GLY A 89 23.28 5.79 -8.57
N ASP A 90 24.10 6.38 -7.70
CA ASP A 90 25.43 5.85 -7.38
C ASP A 90 25.33 4.61 -6.51
N LEU A 91 26.13 3.58 -6.84
CA LEU A 91 26.18 2.33 -6.09
C LEU A 91 26.84 2.61 -4.74
N GLU A 92 26.01 2.69 -3.71
CA GLU A 92 26.41 3.00 -2.34
C GLU A 92 26.77 1.73 -1.58
N ILE A 93 25.97 0.67 -1.78
CA ILE A 93 26.25 -0.66 -1.24
C ILE A 93 26.55 -1.61 -2.41
N PRO A 94 27.76 -2.20 -2.47
CA PRO A 94 28.15 -3.09 -3.56
C PRO A 94 27.22 -4.28 -3.78
N LEU A 95 27.19 -4.79 -5.01
CA LEU A 95 26.42 -5.96 -5.41
C LEU A 95 27.00 -7.26 -4.82
N ARG A 96 26.69 -7.53 -3.55
CA ARG A 96 27.27 -8.66 -2.80
C ARG A 96 26.25 -9.56 -2.12
N PHE A 97 24.96 -9.25 -2.19
CA PHE A 97 23.91 -10.05 -1.53
C PHE A 97 23.20 -10.97 -2.51
N ASP A 98 22.64 -12.07 -2.00
CA ASP A 98 21.89 -13.06 -2.77
C ASP A 98 20.38 -12.70 -2.83
N ALA A 99 19.89 -11.97 -1.83
CA ALA A 99 18.58 -11.33 -1.78
C ALA A 99 18.66 -10.01 -1.00
N ALA A 100 17.71 -9.10 -1.22
CA ALA A 100 17.65 -7.80 -0.55
C ALA A 100 16.21 -7.30 -0.38
N GLY A 101 15.85 -6.91 0.83
CA GLY A 101 14.66 -6.13 1.17
C GLY A 101 14.93 -4.63 1.08
N ASP A 102 13.89 -3.84 1.28
CA ASP A 102 13.99 -2.39 1.31
C ASP A 102 14.45 -1.91 2.70
N PHE A 103 15.05 -0.72 2.77
CA PHE A 103 15.43 -0.11 4.05
C PHE A 103 14.18 0.34 4.80
N SER A 104 14.12 0.02 6.09
CA SER A 104 13.07 0.48 7.00
C SER A 104 13.65 0.63 8.40
N GLU A 105 13.38 1.76 9.02
CA GLU A 105 13.91 2.19 10.30
C GLU A 105 15.44 2.10 10.44
N GLY A 106 16.15 2.40 9.35
CA GLY A 106 17.60 2.43 9.28
C GLY A 106 18.27 1.08 9.01
N LEU A 107 17.53 -0.01 8.79
CA LEU A 107 18.08 -1.34 8.50
C LEU A 107 17.38 -1.99 7.30
N ALA A 108 18.10 -2.83 6.56
CA ALA A 108 17.53 -3.64 5.47
C ALA A 108 17.84 -5.13 5.67
N PRO A 109 16.85 -6.05 5.52
CA PRO A 109 17.11 -7.47 5.50
C PRO A 109 17.81 -7.85 4.19
N VAL A 110 18.93 -8.56 4.27
CA VAL A 110 19.68 -9.05 3.11
C VAL A 110 20.17 -10.46 3.33
N ALA A 111 20.20 -11.26 2.25
CA ALA A 111 20.69 -12.62 2.31
C ALA A 111 22.14 -12.75 1.84
N ARG A 112 22.89 -13.61 2.51
CA ARG A 112 24.20 -14.10 2.07
C ARG A 112 24.18 -15.62 2.13
N GLY A 113 24.20 -16.26 0.96
CA GLY A 113 23.81 -17.67 0.85
C GLY A 113 22.31 -17.81 1.02
N ILE A 114 21.87 -18.74 1.87
CA ILE A 114 20.46 -18.98 2.16
C ILE A 114 19.94 -18.22 3.37
N TYR A 115 20.83 -17.68 4.21
CA TYR A 115 20.45 -17.00 5.45
C TYR A 115 20.38 -15.49 5.28
N PHE A 116 19.40 -14.90 5.94
CA PHE A 116 19.17 -13.47 6.08
C PHE A 116 19.78 -12.93 7.37
N GLY A 117 20.29 -11.71 7.26
CA GLY A 117 20.66 -10.83 8.36
C GLY A 117 20.28 -9.40 8.00
N PHE A 118 20.79 -8.41 8.73
CA PHE A 118 20.43 -7.01 8.54
C PHE A 118 21.65 -6.12 8.39
N ILE A 119 21.58 -5.18 7.45
CA ILE A 119 22.63 -4.21 7.19
C ILE A 119 22.17 -2.79 7.48
N SER A 120 23.13 -1.96 7.89
CA SER A 120 23.00 -0.49 7.98
C SER A 120 23.11 0.16 6.59
N PRO A 121 22.82 1.47 6.46
CA PRO A 121 22.95 2.21 5.19
C PRO A 121 24.40 2.27 4.68
N ASP A 122 25.39 2.14 5.57
CA ASP A 122 26.81 2.02 5.21
C ASP A 122 27.15 0.63 4.61
N GLY A 123 26.17 -0.28 4.59
CA GLY A 123 26.31 -1.65 4.10
C GLY A 123 26.90 -2.63 5.11
N GLU A 124 27.25 -2.17 6.31
CA GLU A 124 27.81 -2.99 7.38
C GLU A 124 26.73 -3.79 8.09
N TRP A 125 27.07 -5.01 8.53
CA TRP A 125 26.15 -5.91 9.25
C TRP A 125 25.81 -5.33 10.62
N ALA A 126 24.53 -5.02 10.83
CA ALA A 126 23.98 -4.77 12.16
C ALA A 126 23.63 -6.10 12.85
N VAL A 127 23.06 -7.05 12.11
CA VAL A 127 22.78 -8.42 12.55
C VAL A 127 23.32 -9.38 11.49
N ARG A 128 24.13 -10.35 11.90
CA ARG A 128 24.76 -11.29 10.96
C ARG A 128 23.72 -12.25 10.35
N PRO A 129 23.97 -12.81 9.16
CA PRO A 129 23.08 -13.80 8.56
C PRO A 129 22.94 -15.06 9.40
N GLU A 130 21.74 -15.32 9.89
CA GLU A 130 21.42 -16.50 10.70
C GLU A 130 19.95 -16.95 10.59
N PHE A 131 19.09 -16.18 9.90
CA PHE A 131 17.65 -16.47 9.77
C PHE A 131 17.33 -17.07 8.40
N ASP A 132 16.37 -17.98 8.30
CA ASP A 132 15.96 -18.57 7.02
C ASP A 132 15.20 -17.56 6.14
N ALA A 133 14.49 -16.62 6.76
CA ALA A 133 13.85 -15.48 6.13
C ALA A 133 13.78 -14.30 7.10
N ALA A 134 13.65 -13.08 6.56
CA ALA A 134 13.51 -11.87 7.35
C ALA A 134 12.66 -10.82 6.61
N GLY A 135 11.72 -10.20 7.33
CA GLY A 135 10.99 -9.02 6.90
C GLY A 135 11.71 -7.72 7.28
N PRO A 136 11.25 -6.55 6.78
CA PRO A 136 11.77 -5.25 7.20
C PRO A 136 11.46 -4.97 8.68
N PHE A 137 12.21 -4.07 9.29
CA PHE A 137 11.88 -3.55 10.62
C PHE A 137 10.65 -2.65 10.56
N SER A 138 9.80 -2.76 11.58
CA SER A 138 8.65 -1.88 11.83
C SER A 138 8.36 -1.87 13.33
N GLU A 139 8.16 -0.69 13.88
CA GLU A 139 7.95 -0.44 15.32
C GLU A 139 9.06 -1.04 16.20
N GLY A 140 10.30 -1.00 15.71
CA GLY A 140 11.48 -1.51 16.41
C GLY A 140 11.68 -3.03 16.35
N LEU A 141 10.77 -3.78 15.73
CA LEU A 141 10.86 -5.24 15.60
C LEU A 141 10.89 -5.69 14.12
N ALA A 142 11.47 -6.84 13.85
CA ALA A 142 11.41 -7.47 12.53
C ALA A 142 10.99 -8.93 12.64
N ALA A 143 10.03 -9.34 11.80
CA ALA A 143 9.63 -10.74 11.68
C ALA A 143 10.77 -11.54 11.04
N VAL A 144 11.16 -12.64 11.67
CA VAL A 144 12.22 -13.55 11.19
C VAL A 144 11.78 -15.00 11.28
N GLN A 145 12.24 -15.80 10.33
CA GLN A 145 12.00 -17.24 10.30
C GLN A 145 13.23 -18.00 10.78
N ILE A 146 13.03 -18.95 11.69
CA ILE A 146 14.05 -19.90 12.16
C ILE A 146 13.45 -21.31 12.05
N GLY A 147 14.01 -22.13 11.17
CA GLY A 147 13.41 -23.38 10.75
C GLY A 147 12.08 -23.14 10.04
N GLU A 148 11.01 -23.75 10.54
CA GLU A 148 9.67 -23.63 9.94
C GLU A 148 8.83 -22.53 10.59
N LYS A 149 9.30 -21.92 11.68
CA LYS A 149 8.50 -21.00 12.50
C LYS A 149 9.00 -19.56 12.43
N TRP A 150 8.06 -18.64 12.57
CA TRP A 150 8.28 -17.20 12.62
C TRP A 150 8.19 -16.68 14.06
N GLY A 151 9.08 -15.75 14.36
CA GLY A 151 9.12 -14.94 15.58
C GLY A 151 9.61 -13.54 15.25
N TYR A 152 10.07 -12.79 16.26
CA TYR A 152 10.49 -11.40 16.09
C TYR A 152 11.80 -11.12 16.81
N ILE A 153 12.64 -10.30 16.19
CA ILE A 153 13.87 -9.77 16.78
C ILE A 153 13.80 -8.25 16.95
N ASP A 154 14.59 -7.75 17.89
CA ASP A 154 14.90 -6.32 17.98
C ASP A 154 16.06 -5.93 17.05
N LYS A 155 16.41 -4.63 17.02
CA LYS A 155 17.51 -4.09 16.18
C LYS A 155 18.90 -4.59 16.55
N SER A 156 19.07 -5.21 17.72
CA SER A 156 20.33 -5.85 18.11
C SER A 156 20.46 -7.28 17.56
N GLY A 157 19.37 -7.85 17.02
CA GLY A 157 19.29 -9.25 16.62
C GLY A 157 18.79 -10.18 17.73
N THR A 158 18.42 -9.64 18.89
CA THR A 158 17.94 -10.46 20.01
C THR A 158 16.48 -10.84 19.77
N LEU A 159 16.13 -12.12 19.99
CA LEU A 159 14.75 -12.59 19.94
C LEU A 159 13.89 -11.87 20.98
N ALA A 160 12.97 -11.03 20.52
CA ALA A 160 11.94 -10.39 21.33
C ALA A 160 10.73 -11.33 21.52
N ILE A 161 10.37 -12.06 20.46
CA ILE A 161 9.29 -13.05 20.46
C ILE A 161 9.85 -14.33 19.85
N THR A 162 9.79 -15.43 20.60
CA THR A 162 10.38 -16.70 20.18
C THR A 162 9.61 -17.28 18.98
N PRO A 163 10.28 -17.87 17.97
CA PRO A 163 9.59 -18.44 16.82
C PRO A 163 8.61 -19.54 17.21
N GLN A 164 7.33 -19.33 16.90
CA GLN A 164 6.25 -20.26 17.23
C GLN A 164 5.10 -20.29 16.20
N TYR A 165 4.99 -19.25 15.37
CA TYR A 165 3.93 -19.10 14.37
C TYR A 165 4.33 -19.68 13.02
N ASP A 166 3.38 -20.16 12.22
CA ASP A 166 3.67 -20.65 10.87
C ASP A 166 3.96 -19.49 9.91
N ARG A 167 3.38 -18.31 10.18
CA ARG A 167 3.66 -17.04 9.50
C ARG A 167 3.48 -15.86 10.45
N ALA A 168 4.14 -14.76 10.16
CA ALA A 168 4.05 -13.52 10.92
C ALA A 168 4.25 -12.32 10.00
N GLU A 169 3.41 -11.30 10.12
CA GLU A 169 3.55 -10.02 9.39
C GLU A 169 4.29 -8.98 10.24
N ALA A 170 4.72 -7.88 9.63
CA ALA A 170 5.36 -6.78 10.36
C ALA A 170 4.37 -6.08 11.31
N PHE A 171 4.88 -5.53 12.41
CA PHE A 171 4.07 -4.72 13.33
C PHE A 171 3.58 -3.43 12.67
N ARG A 172 2.33 -3.06 12.90
CA ARG A 172 1.71 -1.79 12.51
C ARG A 172 0.64 -1.42 13.53
N ASP A 173 0.66 -0.19 13.99
CA ASP A 173 -0.25 0.33 15.02
C ASP A 173 -0.20 -0.49 16.33
N GLY A 174 0.99 -0.97 16.71
CA GLY A 174 1.22 -1.71 17.96
C GLY A 174 0.86 -3.20 17.91
N VAL A 175 0.40 -3.71 16.76
CA VAL A 175 -0.05 -5.09 16.60
C VAL A 175 0.51 -5.75 15.35
N ALA A 176 0.55 -7.09 15.34
CA ALA A 176 0.90 -7.86 14.16
C ALA A 176 -0.02 -9.07 13.99
N ALA A 177 -0.31 -9.39 12.72
CA ALA A 177 -0.99 -10.62 12.37
C ALA A 177 -0.02 -11.82 12.42
N VAL A 178 -0.48 -12.92 12.99
CA VAL A 178 0.25 -14.19 13.09
C VAL A 178 -0.65 -15.36 12.74
N TRP A 179 -0.07 -16.42 12.17
CA TRP A 179 -0.81 -17.58 11.69
C TRP A 179 -0.41 -18.87 12.41
N GLU A 180 -1.42 -19.70 12.63
CA GLU A 180 -1.28 -21.13 12.92
C GLU A 180 -2.13 -21.90 11.91
N GLY A 181 -1.48 -22.69 11.05
CA GLY A 181 -2.10 -23.27 9.87
C GLY A 181 -2.63 -22.20 8.91
N GLU A 182 -3.92 -22.27 8.58
CA GLU A 182 -4.59 -21.31 7.69
C GLU A 182 -5.28 -20.18 8.44
N GLN A 183 -5.33 -20.24 9.77
CA GLN A 183 -6.05 -19.30 10.60
C GLN A 183 -5.09 -18.24 11.17
N TRP A 184 -5.57 -17.00 11.24
CA TRP A 184 -4.80 -15.89 11.76
C TRP A 184 -5.40 -15.31 13.03
N GLY A 185 -4.52 -14.74 13.85
CA GLY A 185 -4.79 -14.04 15.08
C GLY A 185 -3.91 -12.79 15.22
N LEU A 186 -3.94 -12.16 16.38
CA LEU A 186 -3.20 -10.92 16.65
C LEU A 186 -2.37 -11.03 17.91
N ILE A 187 -1.20 -10.40 17.85
CA ILE A 187 -0.33 -10.20 18.99
C ILE A 187 0.04 -8.73 19.15
N ASP A 188 0.39 -8.33 20.37
CA ASP A 188 1.05 -7.05 20.65
C ASP A 188 2.58 -7.14 20.47
N THR A 189 3.28 -6.01 20.59
CA THR A 189 4.75 -5.94 20.49
C THR A 189 5.50 -6.70 21.59
N ALA A 190 4.82 -7.08 22.67
CA ALA A 190 5.38 -7.94 23.71
C ALA A 190 5.13 -9.44 23.44
N GLY A 191 4.44 -9.77 22.34
CA GLY A 191 4.08 -11.13 21.95
C GLY A 191 2.86 -11.68 22.70
N GLN A 192 2.09 -10.84 23.39
CA GLN A 192 0.83 -11.26 24.02
C GLN A 192 -0.24 -11.43 22.95
N LEU A 193 -0.93 -12.57 22.98
CA LEU A 193 -2.08 -12.82 22.11
C LEU A 193 -3.24 -11.90 22.50
N LEU A 194 -3.60 -11.02 21.57
CA LEU A 194 -4.79 -10.16 21.63
C LEU A 194 -6.00 -10.86 21.00
N LEU A 195 -5.73 -11.72 20.00
CA LEU A 195 -6.72 -12.53 19.33
C LEU A 195 -6.12 -13.90 18.98
N GLU A 196 -6.72 -14.97 19.47
CA GLU A 196 -6.32 -16.33 19.12
C GLU A 196 -6.51 -16.58 17.61
N PRO A 197 -5.58 -17.28 16.94
CA PRO A 197 -5.74 -17.71 15.56
C PRO A 197 -7.03 -18.50 15.35
N GLN A 198 -8.02 -17.88 14.69
CA GLN A 198 -9.34 -18.48 14.50
C GLN A 198 -10.08 -18.03 13.25
N PHE A 199 -9.61 -16.97 12.58
CA PHE A 199 -10.23 -16.45 11.37
C PHE A 199 -9.46 -16.86 10.14
N ASP A 200 -10.18 -17.09 9.04
CA ASP A 200 -9.55 -17.31 7.74
C ASP A 200 -8.99 -15.98 7.21
N ALA A 201 -7.93 -16.05 6.41
CA ALA A 201 -7.44 -14.88 5.69
C ALA A 201 -8.47 -14.42 4.63
N PRO A 202 -8.73 -13.11 4.49
CA PRO A 202 -9.62 -12.61 3.45
C PRO A 202 -9.16 -13.03 2.05
N GLN A 203 -10.08 -13.48 1.20
CA GLN A 203 -9.73 -13.85 -0.18
C GLN A 203 -9.20 -12.64 -0.95
N GLY A 204 -7.93 -12.71 -1.38
CA GLY A 204 -7.30 -11.67 -2.20
C GLY A 204 -6.79 -10.44 -1.42
N GLY A 205 -6.78 -10.47 -0.09
CA GLY A 205 -6.24 -9.41 0.77
C GLY A 205 -5.20 -9.93 1.77
N LEU A 206 -4.50 -9.01 2.43
CA LEU A 206 -3.66 -9.32 3.57
C LEU A 206 -4.55 -9.38 4.82
N ALA A 207 -4.46 -10.47 5.60
CA ALA A 207 -5.21 -10.58 6.85
C ALA A 207 -4.57 -9.70 7.92
N GLY A 208 -5.39 -9.05 8.74
CA GLY A 208 -4.91 -8.22 9.84
C GLY A 208 -4.24 -6.91 9.42
N GLU A 209 -4.43 -6.42 8.19
CA GLU A 209 -4.10 -5.03 7.89
C GLU A 209 -5.06 -4.09 8.61
N PHE A 210 -4.47 -3.25 9.47
CA PHE A 210 -5.20 -2.22 10.18
C PHE A 210 -5.24 -0.92 9.35
N PHE A 211 -6.45 -0.40 9.21
CA PHE A 211 -6.70 0.93 8.67
C PHE A 211 -7.55 1.69 9.68
N ASN A 212 -7.02 2.80 10.21
CA ASN A 212 -7.68 3.61 11.24
C ASN A 212 -8.11 2.78 12.47
N GLY A 213 -7.24 1.86 12.93
CA GLY A 213 -7.47 1.04 14.13
C GLY A 213 -8.45 -0.13 13.96
N MET A 214 -8.88 -0.43 12.73
CA MET A 214 -9.80 -1.52 12.42
C MET A 214 -9.18 -2.48 11.40
N ALA A 215 -9.38 -3.79 11.60
CA ALA A 215 -9.06 -4.83 10.63
C ALA A 215 -10.31 -5.63 10.25
N THR A 216 -10.36 -6.09 9.00
CA THR A 216 -11.44 -6.98 8.54
C THR A 216 -11.19 -8.41 9.01
N ILE A 217 -12.27 -9.09 9.40
CA ILE A 217 -12.27 -10.54 9.62
C ILE A 217 -13.27 -11.20 8.68
N VAL A 218 -13.02 -12.47 8.33
CA VAL A 218 -13.95 -13.26 7.52
C VAL A 218 -14.33 -14.53 8.28
N GLN A 219 -15.64 -14.78 8.36
CA GLN A 219 -16.20 -16.02 8.89
C GLN A 219 -17.47 -16.35 8.10
N ASP A 220 -17.63 -17.61 7.70
CA ASP A 220 -18.78 -18.07 6.89
C ASP A 220 -19.05 -17.18 5.66
N GLU A 221 -17.99 -16.82 4.93
CA GLU A 221 -18.01 -15.92 3.75
C GLU A 221 -18.55 -14.50 4.02
N LYS A 222 -18.63 -14.09 5.30
CA LYS A 222 -19.08 -12.75 5.69
C LYS A 222 -17.98 -11.98 6.38
N TYR A 223 -17.98 -10.67 6.10
CA TYR A 223 -17.05 -9.72 6.68
C TYR A 223 -17.58 -9.17 8.00
N GLY A 224 -16.68 -9.10 8.98
CA GLY A 224 -16.81 -8.39 10.24
C GLY A 224 -15.58 -7.51 10.48
N PHE A 225 -15.52 -6.89 11.66
CA PHE A 225 -14.42 -5.99 12.03
C PHE A 225 -14.01 -6.19 13.48
N ILE A 226 -12.70 -6.17 13.68
CA ILE A 226 -12.05 -6.14 15.00
C ILE A 226 -11.22 -4.86 15.13
N ASN A 227 -10.91 -4.47 16.36
CA ASN A 227 -9.96 -3.39 16.63
C ASN A 227 -8.56 -3.93 17.01
N THR A 228 -7.63 -3.01 17.29
CA THR A 228 -6.25 -3.32 17.69
C THR A 228 -6.16 -4.12 18.99
N GLU A 229 -7.16 -4.05 19.87
CA GLU A 229 -7.19 -4.89 21.08
C GLU A 229 -7.74 -6.30 20.82
N GLY A 230 -8.00 -6.67 19.56
CA GLY A 230 -8.61 -7.94 19.19
C GLY A 230 -10.12 -8.02 19.48
N ALA A 231 -10.75 -6.92 19.89
CA ALA A 231 -12.17 -6.90 20.22
C ALA A 231 -13.04 -6.90 18.96
N LEU A 232 -14.01 -7.83 18.90
CA LEU A 232 -15.00 -7.91 17.83
C LEU A 232 -16.02 -6.76 17.93
N LEU A 233 -15.83 -5.71 17.13
CA LEU A 233 -16.73 -4.56 17.07
C LEU A 233 -17.93 -4.81 16.16
N VAL A 234 -17.71 -5.54 15.06
CA VAL A 234 -18.77 -5.91 14.13
C VAL A 234 -18.70 -7.40 13.86
N ALA A 235 -19.68 -8.14 14.38
CA ALA A 235 -19.86 -9.54 14.04
C ALA A 235 -20.02 -9.74 12.51
N PRO A 236 -19.42 -10.80 11.93
CA PRO A 236 -19.50 -11.13 10.51
C PRO A 236 -20.94 -11.10 9.96
N ARG A 237 -21.21 -10.14 9.08
CA ARG A 237 -22.57 -9.92 8.54
C ARG A 237 -22.62 -9.33 7.13
N TYR A 238 -21.55 -8.71 6.67
CA TYR A 238 -21.50 -8.05 5.37
C TYR A 238 -21.02 -9.02 4.30
N THR A 239 -21.56 -8.90 3.08
CA THR A 239 -21.09 -9.70 1.93
C THR A 239 -19.78 -9.16 1.36
N PHE A 240 -19.46 -7.90 1.65
CA PHE A 240 -18.21 -7.26 1.32
C PHE A 240 -17.90 -6.15 2.33
N ALA A 241 -16.62 -5.95 2.61
CA ALA A 241 -16.08 -4.81 3.35
C ALA A 241 -14.80 -4.33 2.67
N GLY A 242 -14.63 -3.02 2.54
CA GLY A 242 -13.38 -2.40 2.12
C GLY A 242 -12.64 -1.73 3.27
N ASP A 243 -11.50 -1.12 2.95
CA ASP A 243 -10.63 -0.47 3.94
C ASP A 243 -11.22 0.84 4.48
N PHE A 244 -10.71 1.27 5.63
CA PHE A 244 -11.04 2.56 6.19
C PHE A 244 -10.25 3.68 5.50
N GLY A 245 -10.96 4.70 5.05
CA GLY A 245 -10.40 5.99 4.70
C GLY A 245 -11.24 7.11 5.31
N ASN A 246 -10.61 8.17 5.82
CA ASN A 246 -11.29 9.25 6.57
C ASN A 246 -12.34 8.72 7.58
N ASP A 247 -11.95 7.70 8.37
CA ASP A 247 -12.78 7.04 9.39
C ASP A 247 -14.06 6.37 8.86
N ARG A 248 -14.09 5.98 7.58
CA ARG A 248 -15.23 5.31 6.94
C ARG A 248 -14.77 4.11 6.13
N ALA A 249 -15.44 2.98 6.29
CA ALA A 249 -15.25 1.79 5.46
C ALA A 249 -16.53 1.46 4.68
N PRO A 250 -16.44 1.21 3.36
CA PRO A 250 -17.59 0.75 2.58
C PRO A 250 -17.96 -0.67 2.98
N VAL A 251 -19.25 -0.93 3.17
CA VAL A 251 -19.79 -2.26 3.47
C VAL A 251 -20.97 -2.56 2.57
N GLU A 252 -21.07 -3.80 2.12
CA GLU A 252 -22.20 -4.27 1.31
C GLU A 252 -23.23 -5.00 2.17
N LEU A 253 -24.47 -4.55 2.08
CA LEU A 253 -25.63 -5.17 2.72
C LEU A 253 -26.76 -5.31 1.70
N HIS A 254 -27.18 -6.55 1.45
CA HIS A 254 -28.27 -6.88 0.51
C HIS A 254 -28.05 -6.29 -0.91
N GLY A 255 -26.83 -6.38 -1.44
CA GLY A 255 -26.51 -5.92 -2.80
C GLY A 255 -26.39 -4.40 -2.94
N ARG A 256 -26.26 -3.67 -1.81
CA ARG A 256 -26.13 -2.21 -1.77
C ARG A 256 -25.03 -1.81 -0.81
N TYR A 257 -24.31 -0.76 -1.18
CA TYR A 257 -23.21 -0.24 -0.40
C TYR A 257 -23.65 0.90 0.51
N GLY A 258 -23.17 0.86 1.74
CA GLY A 258 -23.20 1.93 2.75
C GLY A 258 -21.82 2.07 3.39
N TYR A 259 -21.73 2.81 4.50
CA TYR A 259 -20.48 3.00 5.22
C TYR A 259 -20.64 2.88 6.72
N ILE A 260 -19.67 2.24 7.35
CA ILE A 260 -19.53 2.19 8.81
C ILE A 260 -18.46 3.18 9.30
N ASP A 261 -18.55 3.58 10.57
CA ASP A 261 -17.48 4.28 11.29
C ASP A 261 -16.52 3.30 11.99
N THR A 262 -15.47 3.83 12.62
CA THR A 262 -14.46 3.06 13.38
C THR A 262 -14.99 2.46 14.69
N ALA A 263 -16.21 2.82 15.10
CA ALA A 263 -16.92 2.16 16.19
C ALA A 263 -17.85 1.03 15.68
N GLY A 264 -17.86 0.77 14.37
CA GLY A 264 -18.67 -0.29 13.74
C GLY A 264 -20.12 0.10 13.45
N HIS A 265 -20.51 1.36 13.63
CA HIS A 265 -21.87 1.80 13.36
C HIS A 265 -22.07 2.14 11.88
N LEU A 266 -23.20 1.70 11.31
CA LEU A 266 -23.59 2.09 9.95
C LEU A 266 -24.04 3.56 9.93
N VAL A 267 -23.13 4.45 9.56
CA VAL A 267 -23.34 5.92 9.55
C VAL A 267 -23.82 6.47 8.20
N ILE A 268 -23.55 5.77 7.10
CA ILE A 268 -24.16 6.05 5.79
C ILE A 268 -24.95 4.81 5.38
N LYS A 269 -26.28 4.96 5.33
CA LYS A 269 -27.19 3.86 5.04
C LYS A 269 -26.91 3.25 3.67
N ALA A 270 -26.93 1.92 3.59
CA ALA A 270 -26.77 1.19 2.35
C ALA A 270 -27.82 1.60 1.31
N GLY A 271 -27.36 2.00 0.12
CA GLY A 271 -28.22 2.48 -0.96
C GLY A 271 -27.51 2.66 -2.30
N PHE A 272 -26.18 2.72 -2.31
CA PHE A 272 -25.39 2.84 -3.53
C PHE A 272 -25.27 1.50 -4.25
N GLN A 273 -25.13 1.53 -5.57
CA GLN A 273 -24.89 0.34 -6.38
C GLN A 273 -23.45 -0.16 -6.25
N ASP A 274 -22.54 0.75 -5.92
CA ASP A 274 -21.11 0.51 -5.78
C ASP A 274 -20.52 1.68 -4.96
N ALA A 275 -19.40 1.45 -4.27
CA ALA A 275 -18.80 2.42 -3.37
C ALA A 275 -17.29 2.18 -3.22
N GLY A 276 -16.52 3.26 -3.31
CA GLY A 276 -15.09 3.24 -3.01
C GLY A 276 -14.76 3.73 -1.60
N VAL A 277 -13.49 3.56 -1.23
CA VAL A 277 -12.90 4.07 0.01
C VAL A 277 -12.86 5.61 -0.01
N PHE A 278 -13.12 6.22 1.13
CA PHE A 278 -13.00 7.67 1.30
C PHE A 278 -11.54 8.11 1.22
N SER A 279 -11.28 9.20 0.51
CA SER A 279 -9.98 9.87 0.45
C SER A 279 -10.18 11.36 0.26
N ASN A 280 -9.39 12.18 0.95
CA ASN A 280 -9.57 13.65 1.02
C ASN A 280 -11.01 14.06 1.38
N GLY A 281 -11.67 13.31 2.27
CA GLY A 281 -13.02 13.59 2.74
C GLY A 281 -14.15 13.30 1.73
N LEU A 282 -13.81 12.72 0.57
CA LEU A 282 -14.76 12.35 -0.47
C LEU A 282 -14.67 10.85 -0.82
N ALA A 283 -15.79 10.23 -1.15
CA ALA A 283 -15.80 8.88 -1.71
C ALA A 283 -16.61 8.84 -3.01
N GLN A 284 -16.07 8.13 -3.99
CA GLN A 284 -16.77 7.80 -5.22
C GLN A 284 -17.83 6.74 -4.95
N VAL A 285 -19.07 7.02 -5.33
CA VAL A 285 -20.20 6.09 -5.19
C VAL A 285 -21.02 6.07 -6.47
N LYS A 286 -21.60 4.91 -6.76
CA LYS A 286 -22.39 4.68 -7.97
C LYS A 286 -23.88 4.71 -7.66
N ASN A 287 -24.61 5.51 -8.41
CA ASN A 287 -26.06 5.59 -8.32
C ASN A 287 -26.67 5.72 -9.72
N LYS A 288 -27.71 4.94 -10.00
CA LYS A 288 -28.38 4.87 -11.31
C LYS A 288 -27.41 4.76 -12.49
N GLY A 289 -26.40 3.88 -12.35
CA GLY A 289 -25.42 3.56 -13.37
C GLY A 289 -24.23 4.52 -13.48
N HIS A 290 -24.25 5.64 -12.76
CA HIS A 290 -23.23 6.68 -12.89
C HIS A 290 -22.50 6.91 -11.56
N TRP A 291 -21.22 7.25 -11.65
CA TRP A 291 -20.38 7.63 -10.52
C TRP A 291 -20.50 9.11 -10.21
N GLY A 292 -20.46 9.44 -8.92
CA GLY A 292 -20.29 10.78 -8.37
C GLY A 292 -19.58 10.68 -7.02
N TYR A 293 -19.53 11.77 -6.26
CA TYR A 293 -18.81 11.83 -4.98
C TYR A 293 -19.69 12.35 -3.84
N ILE A 294 -19.62 11.67 -2.71
CA ILE A 294 -20.27 12.06 -1.44
C ILE A 294 -19.22 12.50 -0.42
N GLY A 295 -19.62 13.37 0.51
CA GLY A 295 -18.85 13.68 1.70
C GLY A 295 -19.00 12.60 2.78
N THR A 296 -18.23 12.70 3.87
CA THR A 296 -18.28 11.78 5.02
C THR A 296 -19.61 11.80 5.78
N ASP A 297 -20.46 12.80 5.49
CA ASP A 297 -21.85 12.93 5.92
C ASP A 297 -22.86 12.20 5.01
N GLY A 298 -22.38 11.56 3.94
CA GLY A 298 -23.21 10.88 2.94
C GLY A 298 -23.91 11.79 1.94
N VAL A 299 -23.67 13.12 2.00
CA VAL A 299 -24.30 14.09 1.12
C VAL A 299 -23.47 14.30 -0.14
N TRP A 300 -24.13 14.32 -1.30
CA TRP A 300 -23.47 14.56 -2.59
C TRP A 300 -22.71 15.89 -2.60
N ARG A 301 -21.42 15.82 -2.93
CA ARG A 301 -20.58 16.99 -3.24
C ARG A 301 -20.43 17.15 -4.75
N ILE A 302 -20.34 16.03 -5.46
CA ILE A 302 -20.32 16.01 -6.93
C ILE A 302 -21.37 15.00 -7.39
N PRO A 303 -22.50 15.45 -8.00
CA PRO A 303 -23.59 14.56 -8.40
C PRO A 303 -23.16 13.47 -9.38
N PRO A 304 -23.85 12.31 -9.39
CA PRO A 304 -23.47 11.18 -10.23
C PRO A 304 -23.75 11.47 -11.71
N ARG A 305 -22.69 11.44 -12.53
CA ARG A 305 -22.75 11.66 -13.99
C ARG A 305 -21.60 11.03 -14.78
N TYR A 306 -20.64 10.43 -14.10
CA TYR A 306 -19.41 9.89 -14.71
C TYR A 306 -19.56 8.41 -15.04
N GLN A 307 -18.98 7.97 -16.16
CA GLN A 307 -18.95 6.55 -16.52
C GLN A 307 -18.02 5.75 -15.61
N ALA A 308 -16.94 6.37 -15.13
CA ALA A 308 -15.99 5.83 -14.16
C ALA A 308 -15.41 6.97 -13.29
N ALA A 309 -14.97 6.64 -12.09
CA ALA A 309 -14.37 7.57 -11.14
C ALA A 309 -13.32 6.86 -10.28
N LEU A 310 -12.16 7.49 -10.10
CA LEU A 310 -11.11 7.07 -9.17
C LEU A 310 -11.22 7.89 -7.87
N PRO A 311 -10.68 7.40 -6.73
CA PRO A 311 -10.65 8.19 -5.50
C PRO A 311 -9.82 9.46 -5.67
N PHE A 312 -10.15 10.49 -4.89
CA PHE A 312 -9.32 11.69 -4.81
C PHE A 312 -7.93 11.34 -4.25
N ARG A 313 -6.88 11.89 -4.85
CA ARG A 313 -5.49 11.76 -4.37
C ARG A 313 -4.86 13.14 -4.36
N ALA A 314 -4.42 13.59 -3.18
CA ALA A 314 -3.83 14.91 -2.97
C ALA A 314 -4.56 16.11 -3.64
N GLY A 315 -5.90 16.05 -3.73
CA GLY A 315 -6.75 17.13 -4.22
C GLY A 315 -7.34 16.98 -5.63
N LEU A 316 -6.95 16.00 -6.43
CA LEU A 316 -7.59 15.70 -7.72
C LEU A 316 -8.14 14.27 -7.79
N ALA A 317 -9.18 14.07 -8.60
CA ALA A 317 -9.69 12.74 -8.95
C ALA A 317 -9.85 12.60 -10.46
N GLN A 318 -9.41 11.46 -11.00
CA GLN A 318 -9.64 11.12 -12.39
C GLN A 318 -11.06 10.55 -12.58
N VAL A 319 -11.77 11.05 -13.57
CA VAL A 319 -13.08 10.53 -13.98
C VAL A 319 -13.12 10.29 -15.48
N VAL A 320 -14.06 9.46 -15.92
CA VAL A 320 -14.42 9.33 -17.34
C VAL A 320 -15.75 10.04 -17.55
N TYR A 321 -15.74 11.06 -18.40
CA TYR A 321 -16.94 11.78 -18.84
C TYR A 321 -16.97 11.81 -20.37
N GLN A 322 -18.08 11.36 -20.97
CA GLN A 322 -18.24 11.26 -22.43
C GLN A 322 -17.06 10.53 -23.11
N ASN A 323 -16.64 9.39 -22.55
CA ASN A 323 -15.53 8.56 -23.03
C ASN A 323 -14.14 9.23 -23.02
N ARG A 324 -13.97 10.36 -22.30
CA ARG A 324 -12.70 11.06 -22.13
C ARG A 324 -12.31 11.15 -20.68
N TRP A 325 -11.01 11.06 -20.41
CA TRP A 325 -10.48 11.32 -19.07
C TRP A 325 -10.63 12.80 -18.71
N GLN A 326 -11.00 13.06 -17.46
CA GLN A 326 -10.96 14.40 -16.87
C GLN A 326 -10.37 14.31 -15.47
N TYR A 327 -9.71 15.38 -15.05
CA TYR A 327 -9.37 15.58 -13.65
C TYR A 327 -10.29 16.62 -13.04
N LEU A 328 -10.85 16.30 -11.88
CA LEU A 328 -11.67 17.18 -11.09
C LEU A 328 -10.93 17.60 -9.82
N ASN A 329 -11.13 18.84 -9.38
CA ASN A 329 -10.83 19.21 -7.99
C ASN A 329 -11.98 18.79 -7.04
N GLU A 330 -11.78 19.00 -5.74
CA GLU A 330 -12.72 18.62 -4.67
C GLU A 330 -14.08 19.37 -4.76
N GLN A 331 -14.11 20.51 -5.47
CA GLN A 331 -15.33 21.27 -5.75
C GLN A 331 -16.06 20.74 -7.00
N GLY A 332 -15.49 19.77 -7.72
CA GLY A 332 -16.03 19.19 -8.93
C GLY A 332 -15.78 20.01 -10.19
N GLU A 333 -14.87 20.98 -10.13
CA GLU A 333 -14.43 21.77 -11.27
C GLU A 333 -13.43 20.96 -12.10
N VAL A 334 -13.56 21.04 -13.42
CA VAL A 334 -12.68 20.31 -14.34
C VAL A 334 -11.36 21.08 -14.47
N ILE A 335 -10.27 20.46 -14.01
CA ILE A 335 -8.92 20.99 -14.08
C ILE A 335 -8.25 20.63 -15.40
N TRP A 336 -8.54 19.44 -15.91
CA TRP A 336 -7.96 18.95 -17.17
C TRP A 336 -8.93 18.02 -17.90
N THR A 337 -8.86 17.99 -19.22
CA THR A 337 -9.65 17.08 -20.08
C THR A 337 -8.78 16.52 -21.19
N GLU A 338 -8.90 15.21 -21.39
CA GLU A 338 -8.28 14.49 -22.50
C GLU A 338 -8.73 15.05 -23.84
N ARG A 339 -7.77 15.25 -24.74
CA ARG A 339 -7.98 15.92 -26.04
C ARG A 339 -8.48 14.98 -27.11
#